data_AF-A0A1M6ZVZ1-F1
#
_entry.id   AF-A0A1M6ZVZ1-F1
#
_cell.length_a   1.000
_cell.length_b   1.000
_cell.length_c   1.000
_cell.angle_alpha   90.00
_cell.angle_beta   90.00
_cell.angle_gamma   90.00
#
_symmetry.space_group_name_H-M   'P 1'
#
loop_
_entity.id
_entity.type
_entity.pdbx_description
1 polymer ?
#
loop_
_entity_poly.entity_id
_entity_poly.type
_entity_poly.pdbx_seq_one_letter_code
_entity_poly.pdbx_strand_id
1 'polypeptide(L)'
;MDVDFYNYTILGACNPSFAYKALLAEDKIGTMLPCNVIVQEKAKGRVEVSAVDPAASMQAADNVALTEIAEEIRNRLQKVIDNL
;
A
#
# COMPACT_ATOMS: atom_id res chain seq x y z
N MET A 1 13.28 -9.66 22.87
CA MET A 1 14.10 -10.42 21.90
C MET A 1 15.24 -9.50 21.52
N ASP A 2 16.49 -9.93 21.67
CA ASP A 2 17.66 -9.15 21.23
C ASP A 2 18.09 -9.75 19.89
N VAL A 3 17.58 -9.17 18.81
CA VAL A 3 17.72 -9.69 17.45
C VAL A 3 18.35 -8.61 16.61
N ASP A 4 19.49 -8.95 16.01
CA ASP A 4 20.08 -8.13 14.96
C ASP A 4 19.16 -8.19 13.74
N PHE A 5 18.50 -7.07 13.45
CA PHE A 5 17.57 -6.92 12.34
C PHE A 5 18.03 -5.74 11.49
N TYR A 6 17.97 -5.92 10.18
CA TYR A 6 18.35 -4.89 9.24
C TYR A 6 17.41 -3.67 9.32
N ASN A 7 17.87 -2.52 8.84
CA ASN A 7 17.04 -1.30 8.82
C ASN A 7 15.73 -1.57 8.07
N TYR A 8 14.60 -1.33 8.73
CA TYR A 8 13.26 -1.62 8.19
C TYR A 8 12.25 -0.60 8.68
N THR A 9 11.60 0.10 7.74
CA THR A 9 10.60 1.12 8.02
C THR A 9 9.32 0.80 7.25
N ILE A 10 8.17 0.91 7.92
CA ILE A 10 6.85 0.85 7.30
C ILE A 10 6.28 2.27 7.23
N LEU A 11 5.89 2.69 6.03
CA LEU A 11 5.25 3.96 5.75
C LEU A 11 3.80 3.72 5.33
N GLY A 12 2.87 4.54 5.83
CA GLY A 12 1.48 4.53 5.39
C GLY A 12 1.23 5.65 4.38
N ALA A 13 0.97 5.32 3.12
CA ALA A 13 0.58 6.27 2.09
C ALA A 13 -0.95 6.26 1.91
N CYS A 14 -1.58 7.43 2.01
CA CYS A 14 -3.03 7.56 1.86
C CYS A 14 -3.39 8.78 1.01
N ASN A 15 -4.27 8.59 0.03
CA ASN A 15 -4.93 9.68 -0.65
C ASN A 15 -6.33 9.87 -0.04
N PRO A 16 -6.61 10.99 0.65
CA PRO A 16 -7.88 11.18 1.36
C PRO A 16 -9.12 11.07 0.46
N SER A 17 -9.05 11.56 -0.77
CA SER A 17 -10.17 11.49 -1.72
C SER A 17 -10.49 10.06 -2.13
N PHE A 18 -9.48 9.22 -2.36
CA PHE A 18 -9.69 7.80 -2.67
C PHE A 18 -10.12 6.99 -1.44
N ALA A 19 -9.52 7.25 -0.28
CA ALA A 19 -9.91 6.60 0.96
C ALA A 19 -11.39 6.85 1.28
N TYR A 20 -11.85 8.10 1.12
CA TYR A 20 -13.26 8.44 1.29
C TYR A 20 -14.17 7.71 0.30
N LYS A 21 -13.82 7.69 -0.99
CA LYS A 21 -14.58 6.92 -2.00
C LYS A 21 -14.66 5.43 -1.68
N ALA A 22 -13.54 4.83 -1.24
CA ALA A 22 -13.50 3.43 -0.86
C ALA A 22 -14.41 3.16 0.36
N LEU A 23 -14.37 4.03 1.38
CA LEU A 23 -15.22 3.91 2.58
C LEU A 23 -16.71 4.02 2.26
N LEU A 24 -17.09 4.79 1.25
CA LEU A 24 -18.48 4.86 0.78
C LEU A 24 -18.92 3.58 0.06
N ALA A 25 -18.00 2.88 -0.58
CA ALA A 25 -18.28 1.63 -1.29
C ALA A 25 -18.27 0.41 -0.36
N GLU A 26 -17.39 0.39 0.64
CA GLU A 26 -17.22 -0.68 1.62
C GLU A 26 -16.78 -0.08 2.97
N ASP A 27 -17.62 -0.17 3.99
CA ASP A 27 -17.38 0.49 5.28
C ASP A 27 -16.20 -0.14 6.06
N LYS A 28 -15.94 -1.44 5.86
CA LYS A 28 -14.83 -2.16 6.50
C LYS A 28 -13.51 -2.06 5.74
N ILE A 29 -13.48 -1.33 4.62
CA ILE A 29 -12.27 -1.23 3.80
C ILE A 29 -11.11 -0.56 4.54
N GLY A 30 -11.40 0.19 5.60
CA GLY A 30 -10.40 0.78 6.49
C GLY A 30 -9.40 -0.23 7.07
N THR A 31 -9.75 -1.52 7.15
CA THR A 31 -8.83 -2.59 7.57
C THR A 31 -7.71 -2.88 6.56
N MET A 32 -7.87 -2.44 5.31
CA MET A 32 -6.92 -2.59 4.21
C MET A 32 -6.21 -1.27 3.87
N LEU A 33 -6.53 -0.19 4.59
CA LEU A 33 -5.91 1.12 4.46
C LEU A 33 -4.95 1.38 5.64
N PRO A 34 -3.89 2.17 5.47
CA PRO A 34 -3.45 2.84 4.24
C PRO A 34 -2.67 1.91 3.29
N CYS A 35 -2.27 2.42 2.13
CA CYS A 35 -1.34 1.70 1.26
C CYS A 35 0.04 1.66 1.93
N ASN A 36 0.41 0.50 2.46
CA ASN A 36 1.70 0.31 3.12
C ASN A 36 2.85 0.30 2.09
N VAL A 37 3.92 0.99 2.43
CA VAL A 37 5.19 1.00 1.69
C VAL A 37 6.29 0.62 2.68
N ILE A 38 7.12 -0.36 2.32
CA ILE A 38 8.27 -0.76 3.12
C ILE A 38 9.54 -0.20 2.51
N VAL A 39 10.45 0.25 3.38
CA VAL A 39 11.79 0.70 3.02
C VAL A 39 12.76 -0.11 3.86
N GLN A 40 13.60 -0.93 3.21
CA GLN A 40 14.48 -1.86 3.92
C GLN A 40 15.88 -1.98 3.33
N GLU A 41 16.87 -2.22 4.18
CA GLU A 41 18.28 -2.31 3.79
C GLU A 41 18.86 -3.69 4.10
N LYS A 42 18.51 -4.71 3.29
CA LYS A 42 18.99 -6.09 3.49
C LYS A 42 20.50 -6.27 3.25
N ALA A 43 21.11 -5.38 2.49
CA ALA A 43 22.55 -5.34 2.24
C ALA A 43 23.05 -3.91 2.40
N LYS A 44 24.21 -3.75 3.04
CA LYS A 44 24.79 -2.44 3.37
C LYS A 44 24.83 -1.51 2.15
N GLY A 45 24.20 -0.35 2.27
CA GLY A 45 24.10 0.68 1.23
C GLY A 45 23.08 0.39 0.13
N ARG A 46 22.32 -0.71 0.18
CA ARG A 46 21.29 -1.04 -0.81
C ARG A 46 19.90 -1.01 -0.15
N VAL A 47 19.15 0.03 -0.50
CA VAL A 47 17.76 0.22 -0.05
C VAL A 47 16.81 -0.39 -1.08
N GLU A 48 15.90 -1.24 -0.60
CA GLU A 48 14.77 -1.78 -1.33
C GLU A 48 13.50 -1.05 -0.88
N VAL A 49 12.71 -0.57 -1.83
CA VAL A 49 11.39 0.02 -1.58
C VAL A 49 10.33 -0.87 -2.21
N SER A 50 9.28 -1.21 -1.46
CA SER A 50 8.17 -2.02 -1.98
C SER A 50 6.85 -1.45 -1.50
N ALA A 51 5.88 -1.31 -2.40
CA ALA A 51 4.53 -0.88 -2.08
C ALA A 51 3.56 -2.07 -2.11
N VAL A 52 2.53 -2.01 -1.27
CA VAL A 52 1.40 -2.94 -1.33
C VAL A 52 0.67 -2.80 -2.68
N ASP A 53 0.17 -3.91 -3.22
CA ASP A 53 -0.76 -3.88 -4.34
C ASP A 53 -2.20 -3.68 -3.79
N PRO A 54 -2.82 -2.50 -4.00
CA PRO A 54 -4.16 -2.24 -3.49
C PRO A 54 -5.23 -3.10 -4.18
N ALA A 55 -5.04 -3.53 -5.44
CA ALA A 55 -6.00 -4.40 -6.12
C ALA A 55 -6.02 -5.79 -5.46
N ALA A 56 -4.84 -6.34 -5.14
CA ALA A 56 -4.74 -7.61 -4.42
C ALA A 56 -5.27 -7.50 -2.98
N SER A 57 -4.98 -6.40 -2.28
CA SER A 57 -5.36 -6.22 -0.87
C SER A 57 -6.86 -5.99 -0.71
N MET A 58 -7.45 -5.15 -1.57
CA MET A 58 -8.89 -4.84 -1.52
C MET A 58 -9.76 -5.96 -2.07
N GLN A 59 -9.21 -6.89 -2.86
CA GLN A 59 -9.94 -8.08 -3.34
C GLN A 59 -10.53 -8.92 -2.19
N ALA A 60 -9.88 -8.91 -1.01
CA ALA A 60 -10.38 -9.62 0.17
C ALA A 60 -11.74 -9.11 0.68
N ALA A 61 -12.16 -7.91 0.29
CA ALA A 61 -13.48 -7.38 0.61
C ALA A 61 -14.61 -7.91 -0.31
N ASP A 62 -14.28 -8.63 -1.38
CA ASP A 62 -15.22 -9.21 -2.35
C ASP A 62 -16.29 -8.22 -2.86
N ASN A 63 -15.86 -6.98 -3.10
CA ASN A 63 -16.75 -5.89 -3.52
C ASN A 63 -16.28 -5.31 -4.86
N VAL A 64 -17.06 -5.60 -5.91
CA VAL A 64 -16.78 -5.17 -7.28
C VAL A 64 -16.71 -3.65 -7.46
N ALA A 65 -17.35 -2.87 -6.57
CA ALA A 65 -17.29 -1.41 -6.63
C ALA A 65 -15.89 -0.87 -6.28
N LEU A 66 -15.04 -1.67 -5.62
CA LEU A 66 -13.68 -1.29 -5.26
C LEU A 66 -12.68 -1.50 -6.40
N THR A 67 -13.01 -2.28 -7.44
CA THR A 67 -12.05 -2.66 -8.49
C THR A 67 -11.46 -1.45 -9.20
N GLU A 68 -12.30 -0.51 -9.65
CA GLU A 68 -11.85 0.69 -10.35
C GLU A 68 -11.00 1.60 -9.44
N ILE A 69 -11.43 1.77 -8.19
CA ILE A 69 -10.69 2.54 -7.17
C ILE A 69 -9.31 1.92 -6.94
N ALA A 70 -9.24 0.60 -6.77
CA ALA A 70 -8.00 -0.11 -6.49
C ALA A 70 -7.03 -0.03 -7.66
N GLU A 71 -7.51 -0.21 -8.90
CA GLU A 71 -6.68 -0.06 -10.11
C GLU A 71 -6.15 1.36 -10.29
N GLU A 72 -6.94 2.39 -10.00
CA GLU A 72 -6.44 3.76 -10.08
C GLU A 72 -5.35 4.04 -9.04
N ILE A 73 -5.54 3.59 -7.79
CA ILE A 73 -4.53 3.72 -6.74
C ILE A 73 -3.26 2.93 -7.11
N ARG A 74 -3.41 1.72 -7.63
CA ARG A 74 -2.31 0.86 -8.09
C ARG A 74 -1.45 1.58 -9.14
N ASN A 75 -2.08 2.14 -10.16
CA ASN A 75 -1.39 2.88 -11.21
C ASN A 75 -0.63 4.11 -10.67
N ARG A 76 -1.19 4.78 -9.66
CA ARG A 76 -0.53 5.92 -9.01
C ARG A 76 0.67 5.49 -8.18
N LEU A 77 0.54 4.41 -7.39
CA LEU A 77 1.65 3.86 -6.61
C LEU A 77 2.77 3.35 -7.52
N GLN A 78 2.42 2.62 -8.60
CA GLN A 78 3.41 2.13 -9.56
C GLN A 78 4.24 3.28 -10.15
N LYS A 79 3.59 4.40 -10.54
CA LYS A 79 4.30 5.59 -11.01
C LYS A 79 5.27 6.15 -9.97
N VAL A 80 4.94 6.11 -8.68
CA VAL A 80 5.87 6.57 -7.63
C VAL A 80 7.08 5.65 -7.55
N ILE A 81 6.85 4.33 -7.57
CA ILE A 81 7.93 3.32 -7.52
C ILE A 81 8.83 3.39 -8.76
N ASP A 82 8.27 3.58 -9.95
CA ASP A 82 9.02 3.68 -11.21
C ASP A 82 9.92 4.93 -11.30
N ASN A 83 9.70 5.93 -10.43
CA ASN A 83 10.45 7.18 -10.40
C ASN A 83 11.43 7.29 -9.21
N LEU A 84 11.73 6.17 -8.54
CA LEU A 84 12.78 6.08 -7.51
C LEU A 84 14.17 5.90 -8.12
#